data_AF-A0A915PP78-F1
#
_entry.id   AF-A0A915PP78-F1
#
_cell.length_a   1.000
_cell.length_b   1.000
_cell.length_c   1.000
_cell.angle_alpha   90.00
_cell.angle_beta   90.00
_cell.angle_gamma   90.00
#
_symmetry.space_group_name_H-M   'P 1'
#
loop_
_entity.id
_entity.type
_entity.pdbx_description
1 polymer ?
#
loop_
_entity_poly.entity_id
_entity_poly.type
_entity_poly.pdbx_seq_one_letter_code
_entity_poly.pdbx_strand_id
1 'polypeptide(L)'
;MNQLDVLIFTQSLSSVLMQLERLGETVELELGAGVLDVQAAIPGAGDGQVDRRDILKNGKITKYGRQRYGNRLSFKNGTLTIQNLKAADAVTYFYHFRGDPRKPMGIDVVVKE
;
A
#
# COMPACT_ATOMS: atom_id res chain seq x y z
N MET A 1 42.54 15.42 -4.06
CA MET A 1 41.79 14.18 -4.42
C MET A 1 40.66 14.05 -3.42
N ASN A 2 39.42 14.23 -3.88
CA ASN A 2 38.25 14.39 -3.01
C ASN A 2 37.82 13.05 -2.42
N GLN A 3 37.74 12.99 -1.08
CA GLN A 3 36.97 11.97 -0.38
C GLN A 3 35.49 12.22 -0.68
N LEU A 4 34.83 11.20 -1.24
CA LEU A 4 33.38 11.16 -1.34
C LEU A 4 32.87 10.51 -0.05
N ASP A 5 32.27 11.32 0.82
CA ASP A 5 31.50 10.87 1.95
C ASP A 5 30.31 10.06 1.45
N VAL A 6 30.39 8.73 1.57
CA VAL A 6 29.26 7.84 1.32
C VAL A 6 28.34 7.96 2.53
N LEU A 7 27.30 8.77 2.38
CA LEU A 7 26.20 8.88 3.33
C LEU A 7 25.37 7.59 3.26
N ILE A 8 25.67 6.62 4.13
CA ILE A 8 24.87 5.41 4.29
C ILE A 8 23.62 5.80 5.09
N PHE A 9 22.50 6.02 4.40
CA PHE A 9 21.20 6.06 5.05
C PHE A 9 20.86 4.65 5.54
N THR A 10 20.85 4.48 6.86
CA THR A 10 20.39 3.27 7.52
C THR A 10 18.93 3.01 7.13
N GLN A 11 18.73 1.90 6.41
CA GLN A 11 17.41 1.41 6.03
C GLN A 11 16.56 1.22 7.29
N SER A 12 15.49 2.00 7.43
CA SER A 12 14.47 1.69 8.44
C SER A 12 13.92 0.29 8.14
N LEU A 13 13.85 -0.55 9.16
CA LEU A 13 13.25 -1.88 9.13
C LEU A 13 11.75 -1.80 8.79
N SER A 14 11.42 -1.57 7.52
CA SER A 14 10.07 -1.74 7.00
C SER A 14 10.06 -3.11 6.32
N SER A 15 9.47 -4.12 6.94
CA SER A 15 9.21 -5.38 6.26
C SER A 15 8.12 -5.13 5.21
N VAL A 16 8.54 -5.10 3.94
CA VAL A 16 7.62 -5.11 2.80
C VAL A 16 7.37 -6.57 2.43
N LEU A 17 6.12 -7.02 2.53
CA LEU A 17 5.70 -8.32 2.03
C LEU A 17 5.43 -8.20 0.54
N MET A 18 5.92 -9.14 -0.26
CA MET A 18 5.61 -9.18 -1.70
C MET A 18 4.50 -10.21 -1.95
N GLN A 19 3.46 -9.80 -2.66
CA GLN A 19 2.32 -10.65 -3.00
C GLN A 19 2.15 -10.68 -4.52
N LEU A 20 2.29 -11.87 -5.11
CA LEU A 20 2.26 -12.07 -6.55
C LEU A 20 0.85 -12.44 -7.00
N GLU A 21 0.29 -11.67 -7.93
CA GLU A 21 -1.11 -11.75 -8.35
C GLU A 21 -1.24 -11.76 -9.88
N ARG A 22 -2.43 -12.09 -10.41
CA ARG A 22 -2.74 -11.92 -11.84
C ARG A 22 -3.81 -10.85 -12.05
N LEU A 23 -3.77 -10.23 -13.23
CA LEU A 23 -4.81 -9.29 -13.63
C LEU A 23 -6.18 -9.99 -13.68
N GLY A 24 -7.21 -9.27 -13.27
CA GLY A 24 -8.58 -9.77 -13.23
C GLY A 24 -8.93 -10.60 -11.99
N GLU A 25 -7.96 -11.05 -11.20
CA GLU A 25 -8.20 -11.79 -9.96
C GLU A 25 -8.70 -10.87 -8.84
N THR A 26 -9.23 -11.49 -7.78
CA THR A 26 -9.56 -10.79 -6.54
C THR A 26 -8.37 -10.92 -5.59
N VAL A 27 -7.81 -9.78 -5.21
CA VAL A 27 -6.69 -9.72 -4.26
C VAL A 27 -7.24 -9.49 -2.87
N GLU A 28 -6.76 -10.27 -1.92
CA GLU A 28 -7.02 -10.10 -0.50
C GLU A 28 -5.71 -9.79 0.23
N LEU A 29 -5.65 -8.62 0.84
CA LEU A 29 -4.51 -8.18 1.65
C LEU A 29 -4.88 -8.33 3.13
N GLU A 30 -4.28 -9.30 3.80
CA GLU A 30 -4.45 -9.53 5.23
C GLU A 30 -3.61 -8.53 6.03
N LEU A 31 -4.23 -7.42 6.45
CA LEU A 31 -3.55 -6.35 7.20
C LEU A 31 -3.62 -6.58 8.73
N GLY A 32 -4.60 -7.39 9.16
CA GLY A 32 -4.81 -7.79 10.54
C GLY A 32 -5.85 -6.95 11.28
N ALA A 33 -6.41 -7.56 12.34
CA ALA A 33 -7.41 -6.91 13.19
C ALA A 33 -6.82 -5.66 13.87
N GLY A 34 -7.54 -4.53 13.79
CA GLY A 34 -7.12 -3.24 14.35
C GLY A 34 -6.53 -2.26 13.33
N VAL A 35 -6.31 -2.68 12.08
CA VAL A 35 -5.99 -1.74 11.00
C VAL A 35 -7.25 -0.95 10.62
N LEU A 36 -7.14 0.37 10.64
CA LEU A 36 -8.22 1.29 10.28
C LEU A 36 -7.84 2.24 9.14
N ASP A 37 -6.55 2.36 8.86
CA ASP A 37 -5.98 3.28 7.90
C ASP A 37 -5.09 2.52 6.93
N VAL A 38 -5.30 2.75 5.64
CA VAL A 38 -4.50 2.14 4.56
C VAL A 38 -4.26 3.16 3.47
N GLN A 39 -3.02 3.23 3.01
CA GLN A 39 -2.57 4.08 1.93
C GLN A 39 -2.15 3.24 0.73
N ALA A 40 -2.43 3.72 -0.48
CA ALA A 40 -1.87 3.15 -1.71
C ALA A 40 -0.86 4.11 -2.31
N ALA A 41 0.26 3.58 -2.81
CA ALA A 41 1.22 4.37 -3.57
C ALA A 41 0.56 4.97 -4.83
N ILE A 42 0.98 6.16 -5.22
CA ILE A 42 0.52 6.83 -6.44
C ILE A 42 1.53 6.52 -7.57
N PRO A 43 1.11 5.83 -8.65
CA PRO A 43 1.99 5.58 -9.78
C PRO A 43 2.50 6.90 -10.40
N GLY A 44 3.80 6.99 -10.65
CA GLY A 44 4.38 8.13 -11.38
C GLY A 44 4.51 9.44 -10.61
N ALA A 45 4.51 9.43 -9.26
CA ALA A 45 4.84 10.60 -8.45
C ALA A 45 6.32 11.00 -8.65
N GLY A 46 6.58 11.80 -9.68
CA GLY A 46 7.94 12.13 -10.16
C GLY A 46 8.64 13.25 -9.39
N ASP A 47 7.93 13.99 -8.54
CA ASP A 47 8.41 15.20 -7.85
C ASP A 47 8.39 15.07 -6.31
N GLY A 48 8.11 13.88 -5.78
CA GLY A 48 8.35 13.51 -4.38
C GLY A 48 7.46 14.19 -3.33
N GLN A 49 6.51 15.05 -3.72
CA GLN A 49 5.68 15.76 -2.74
C GLN A 49 4.57 14.90 -2.12
N VAL A 50 3.99 13.96 -2.88
CA VAL A 50 2.99 13.00 -2.38
C VAL A 50 3.18 11.67 -3.11
N ASP A 51 3.77 10.68 -2.43
CA ASP A 51 4.05 9.35 -2.98
C ASP A 51 2.92 8.33 -2.72
N ARG A 52 1.98 8.65 -1.83
CA ARG A 52 0.87 7.77 -1.40
C ARG A 52 -0.36 8.56 -0.97
N ARG A 53 -1.54 7.93 -1.00
CA ARG A 53 -2.81 8.51 -0.54
C ARG A 53 -3.67 7.52 0.22
N ASP A 54 -4.40 8.01 1.22
CA ASP A 54 -5.36 7.22 2.01
C ASP A 54 -6.49 6.69 1.11
N ILE A 55 -6.63 5.37 1.07
CA ILE A 55 -7.75 4.67 0.41
C ILE A 55 -8.77 4.16 1.44
N LEU A 56 -8.31 3.95 2.68
CA LEU A 56 -9.10 3.66 3.87
C LEU A 56 -8.65 4.60 4.99
N LYS A 57 -9.61 5.22 5.69
CA LYS A 57 -9.34 6.04 6.87
C LYS A 57 -10.42 5.80 7.93
N ASN A 58 -10.03 5.58 9.18
CA ASN A 58 -10.93 5.28 10.30
C ASN A 58 -11.92 4.14 9.97
N GLY A 59 -11.45 3.11 9.27
CA GLY A 59 -12.24 1.95 8.84
C GLY A 59 -13.22 2.22 7.70
N LYS A 60 -13.17 3.40 7.06
CA LYS A 60 -14.07 3.77 5.96
C LYS A 60 -13.28 4.05 4.68
N ILE A 61 -13.80 3.58 3.55
CA ILE A 61 -13.21 3.86 2.24
C ILE A 61 -13.31 5.37 1.96
N THR A 62 -12.18 5.99 1.64
CA THR A 62 -12.08 7.43 1.39
C THR A 62 -12.68 7.81 0.03
N LYS A 63 -12.86 9.12 -0.22
CA LYS A 63 -13.25 9.62 -1.55
C LYS A 63 -12.24 9.18 -2.63
N TYR A 64 -10.94 9.25 -2.31
CA TYR A 64 -9.88 8.81 -3.22
C TYR A 64 -9.93 7.30 -3.47
N GLY A 65 -10.12 6.49 -2.44
CA GLY A 65 -10.31 5.04 -2.58
C GLY A 65 -11.50 4.69 -3.49
N ARG A 66 -12.65 5.36 -3.32
CA ARG A 66 -13.80 5.19 -4.22
C ARG A 66 -13.51 5.65 -5.65
N GLN A 67 -12.80 6.77 -5.84
CA GLN A 67 -12.46 7.27 -7.16
C GLN A 67 -11.53 6.31 -7.90
N ARG A 68 -10.51 5.76 -7.22
CA ARG A 68 -9.51 4.88 -7.82
C ARG A 68 -10.05 3.48 -8.10
N TYR A 69 -10.77 2.89 -7.14
CA TYR A 69 -11.19 1.50 -7.22
C TYR A 69 -12.68 1.29 -7.52
N GLY A 70 -13.52 2.30 -7.26
CA GLY A 70 -14.97 2.17 -7.37
C GLY A 70 -15.52 1.15 -6.39
N ASN A 71 -16.45 0.31 -6.87
CA ASN A 71 -17.06 -0.77 -6.08
C ASN A 71 -16.15 -1.99 -5.90
N ARG A 72 -14.97 -2.01 -6.51
CA ARG A 72 -14.03 -3.15 -6.44
C ARG A 72 -13.30 -3.23 -5.10
N LEU A 73 -13.21 -2.11 -4.38
CA LEU A 73 -12.52 -2.04 -3.09
C LEU A 73 -13.53 -2.27 -1.97
N SER A 74 -13.19 -3.18 -1.07
CA SER A 74 -13.89 -3.36 0.19
C SER A 74 -12.91 -3.60 1.33
N PHE A 75 -13.35 -3.33 2.56
CA PHE A 75 -12.56 -3.58 3.75
C PHE A 75 -13.44 -4.20 4.83
N LYS A 76 -13.01 -5.35 5.35
CA LYS A 76 -13.76 -6.08 6.38
C LYS A 76 -12.80 -6.84 7.27
N ASN A 77 -12.96 -6.70 8.59
CA ASN A 77 -12.23 -7.48 9.60
C ASN A 77 -10.70 -7.47 9.45
N GLY A 78 -10.10 -6.36 8.98
CA GLY A 78 -8.65 -6.28 8.77
C GLY A 78 -8.18 -6.77 7.41
N THR A 79 -9.07 -7.20 6.53
CA THR A 79 -8.76 -7.61 5.16
C THR A 79 -9.21 -6.52 4.19
N LEU A 80 -8.28 -6.06 3.36
CA LEU A 80 -8.57 -5.19 2.21
C LEU A 80 -8.73 -6.06 0.97
N THR A 81 -9.89 -6.01 0.34
CA THR A 81 -10.19 -6.80 -0.86
C THR A 81 -10.28 -5.89 -2.08
N ILE A 82 -9.57 -6.23 -3.14
CA ILE A 82 -9.60 -5.55 -4.44
C ILE A 82 -10.05 -6.56 -5.50
N GLN A 83 -11.29 -6.44 -5.93
CA GLN A 83 -11.84 -7.28 -7.00
C GLN A 83 -11.35 -6.84 -8.37
N ASN A 84 -11.19 -7.79 -9.30
CA ASN A 84 -10.83 -7.53 -10.69
C ASN A 84 -9.59 -6.61 -10.77
N LEU A 85 -8.46 -7.11 -10.26
CA LEU A 85 -7.19 -6.39 -10.15
C LEU A 85 -6.78 -5.82 -11.51
N LYS A 86 -6.43 -4.54 -11.53
CA LYS A 86 -5.92 -3.84 -12.72
C LYS A 86 -4.44 -3.55 -12.56
N ALA A 87 -3.74 -3.35 -13.68
CA ALA A 87 -2.31 -3.00 -13.65
C ALA A 87 -2.01 -1.76 -12.79
N ALA A 88 -2.89 -0.76 -12.80
CA ALA A 88 -2.74 0.45 -11.96
C ALA A 88 -2.98 0.21 -10.45
N ASP A 89 -3.49 -0.96 -10.05
CA ASP A 89 -3.68 -1.38 -8.66
C ASP A 89 -2.45 -2.15 -8.13
N ALA A 90 -1.52 -2.56 -9.00
CA ALA A 90 -0.26 -3.23 -8.66
C ALA A 90 0.74 -2.20 -8.12
N VAL A 91 0.56 -1.86 -6.84
CA VAL A 91 1.37 -0.88 -6.11
C VAL A 91 1.61 -1.38 -4.69
N THR A 92 2.46 -0.66 -3.95
CA THR A 92 2.61 -0.88 -2.52
C THR A 92 1.43 -0.28 -1.74
N TYR A 93 0.89 -1.08 -0.81
CA TYR A 93 -0.13 -0.70 0.16
C TYR A 93 0.51 -0.57 1.55
N PHE A 94 0.38 0.60 2.17
CA PHE A 94 0.98 0.93 3.46
C PHE A 94 -0.06 0.98 4.56
N TYR A 95 0.31 0.47 5.74
CA TYR A 95 -0.52 0.50 6.93
C TYR A 95 0.35 0.45 8.19
N HIS A 96 -0.25 0.67 9.34
CA HIS A 96 0.40 0.50 10.64
C HIS A 96 -0.11 -0.77 11.30
N PHE A 97 0.79 -1.67 11.71
CA PHE A 97 0.42 -2.92 12.36
C PHE A 97 -0.37 -2.63 13.65
N ARG A 98 -1.61 -3.13 13.73
CA ARG A 98 -2.55 -2.84 14.84
C ARG A 98 -2.77 -1.34 15.09
N GLY A 99 -2.57 -0.50 14.07
CA GLY A 99 -2.68 0.95 14.18
C GLY A 99 -1.53 1.65 14.92
N ASP A 100 -0.45 0.95 15.25
CA ASP A 100 0.72 1.53 15.95
C ASP A 100 1.62 2.31 14.96
N PRO A 101 1.71 3.65 15.05
CA PRO A 101 2.52 4.46 14.12
C PRO A 101 4.01 4.12 14.14
N ARG A 102 4.49 3.41 15.17
CA ARG A 102 5.88 2.96 15.28
C ARG A 102 6.15 1.66 14.52
N LYS A 103 5.12 1.04 13.93
CA LYS A 103 5.20 -0.24 13.22
C LYS A 103 4.63 -0.11 11.79
N PRO A 104 5.32 0.63 10.92
CA PRO A 104 4.93 0.75 9.52
C PRO A 104 5.12 -0.60 8.80
N MET A 105 4.13 -0.97 7.99
CA MET A 105 4.11 -2.17 7.18
C MET A 105 3.80 -1.80 5.73
N GLY A 106 4.27 -2.63 4.81
CA GLY A 106 3.95 -2.53 3.39
C GLY A 106 3.62 -3.90 2.81
N ILE A 107 2.66 -3.95 1.89
CA ILE A 107 2.47 -5.10 0.99
C ILE A 107 2.61 -4.60 -0.43
N ASP A 108 3.58 -5.13 -1.16
CA ASP A 108 3.77 -4.85 -2.57
C ASP A 108 3.01 -5.87 -3.41
N VAL A 109 2.03 -5.38 -4.18
CA VAL A 109 1.25 -6.22 -5.10
C VAL A 109 1.92 -6.19 -6.46
N VAL A 110 2.46 -7.34 -6.87
CA VAL A 110 3.20 -7.51 -8.11
C VAL A 110 2.41 -8.40 -9.05
N VAL A 111 2.18 -7.93 -10.28
CA VAL A 111 1.47 -8.72 -11.30
C VAL A 111 2.46 -9.67 -11.97
N LYS A 112 2.15 -10.95 -12.01
CA LYS A 112 2.87 -11.94 -12.81
C LYS A 112 2.48 -11.80 -14.28
N GLU A 113 3.50 -11.83 -15.14
CA GLU A 113 3.36 -11.99 -16.59
C GLU A 113 2.75 -13.35 -16.96
#